data_AF-A0A6P8D9N2-F1
#
_entry.id   AF-A0A6P8D9N2-F1
#
_cell.length_a   1.000
_cell.length_b   1.000
_cell.length_c   1.000
_cell.angle_alpha   90.00
_cell.angle_beta   90.00
_cell.angle_gamma   90.00
#
_symmetry.space_group_name_H-M   'P 1'
#
loop_
_entity.id
_entity.type
_entity.pdbx_description
1 polymer ?
#
loop_
_entity_poly.entity_id
_entity_poly.type
_entity_poly.pdbx_seq_one_letter_code
_entity_poly.pdbx_strand_id
1 'polypeptide(L)'
;MMVKSIDVLVLGFANLVADGISMGFGDFISSGTENDVAAKERAVTKWDVTNHITPQLMELLQKYQMLGMSTEDAATVVRIFAKYKDILVDEKMMAQKGILPPEEAYKPWKNGLVTFAAFIFFGSAPLLSFIILIPFTDSEIIKFVGACVLSGISLALLGITKAKIVGQSYVGSAMVTVLNGAIAASAAYGLGWTLRNVAG
;
A
#
# COMPACT_ATOMS: atom_id res chain seq x y z
N MET A 1 17.02 -10.39 34.72
CA MET A 1 15.99 -11.42 34.40
C MET A 1 15.81 -11.47 32.89
N MET A 2 16.06 -12.61 32.24
CA MET A 2 15.77 -12.81 30.81
C MET A 2 14.26 -12.73 30.61
N VAL A 3 13.80 -12.00 29.59
CA VAL A 3 12.37 -11.95 29.24
C VAL A 3 11.99 -13.35 28.80
N LYS A 4 11.04 -13.98 29.50
CA LYS A 4 10.67 -15.36 29.17
C LYS A 4 10.07 -15.38 27.77
N SER A 5 10.38 -16.40 26.97
CA SER A 5 9.87 -16.52 25.60
C SER A 5 8.34 -16.43 25.51
N ILE A 6 7.62 -16.77 26.60
CA ILE A 6 6.17 -16.62 26.69
C ILE A 6 5.72 -15.15 26.71
N ASP A 7 6.44 -14.25 27.39
CA ASP A 7 6.10 -12.83 27.45
C ASP A 7 6.29 -12.18 26.08
N VAL A 8 7.36 -12.57 25.36
CA VAL A 8 7.60 -12.16 23.97
C VAL A 8 6.50 -12.65 23.05
N LEU A 9 6.02 -13.90 23.24
CA LEU A 9 4.97 -14.47 22.42
C LEU A 9 3.63 -13.77 22.64
N VAL A 10 3.24 -13.54 23.90
CA VAL A 10 1.96 -12.89 24.24
C VAL A 10 1.96 -11.44 23.77
N LEU A 11 2.99 -10.66 24.12
CA LEU A 11 3.09 -9.26 23.69
C LEU A 11 3.24 -9.13 22.18
N GLY A 12 4.00 -10.05 21.56
CA GLY A 12 4.20 -10.10 20.12
C GLY A 12 2.89 -10.38 19.36
N PHE A 13 2.12 -11.38 19.78
CA PHE A 13 0.82 -11.67 19.16
C PHE A 13 -0.21 -10.56 19.41
N ALA A 14 -0.25 -10.01 20.62
CA ALA A 14 -1.15 -8.91 20.95
C ALA A 14 -0.89 -7.70 20.05
N ASN A 15 0.37 -7.28 19.92
CA ASN A 15 0.76 -6.18 19.04
C ASN A 15 0.49 -6.52 17.56
N LEU A 16 0.82 -7.74 17.11
CA LEU A 16 0.57 -8.16 15.73
C LEU A 16 -0.92 -8.04 15.35
N VAL A 17 -1.82 -8.49 16.23
CA VAL A 17 -3.26 -8.42 15.98
C VAL A 17 -3.75 -6.97 16.03
N ALA A 18 -3.32 -6.19 17.02
CA ALA A 18 -3.70 -4.79 17.15
C ALA A 18 -3.25 -3.95 15.94
N ASP A 19 -1.99 -4.09 15.54
CA ASP A 19 -1.42 -3.42 14.37
C ASP A 19 -2.08 -3.90 13.07
N GLY A 20 -2.36 -5.20 12.97
CA GLY A 20 -3.09 -5.75 11.82
C GLY A 20 -4.46 -5.11 11.66
N ILE A 21 -5.25 -5.03 12.74
CA ILE A 21 -6.57 -4.37 12.72
C ILE A 21 -6.41 -2.90 12.31
N SER A 22 -5.44 -2.19 12.88
CA SER A 22 -5.16 -0.80 12.56
C SER A 22 -4.83 -0.60 11.08
N MET A 23 -3.94 -1.43 10.52
CA MET A 23 -3.57 -1.37 9.10
C MET A 23 -4.74 -1.71 8.18
N GLY A 24 -5.47 -2.80 8.45
CA GLY A 24 -6.62 -3.18 7.63
C GLY A 24 -7.75 -2.14 7.66
N PHE A 25 -8.03 -1.57 8.83
CA PHE A 25 -9.02 -0.52 8.97
C PHE A 25 -8.56 0.80 8.34
N GLY A 26 -7.28 1.14 8.48
CA GLY A 26 -6.68 2.29 7.81
C GLY A 26 -6.81 2.21 6.29
N ASP A 27 -6.53 1.05 5.71
CA ASP A 27 -6.62 0.82 4.27
C ASP A 27 -8.07 0.82 3.76
N PHE A 28 -9.00 0.30 4.57
CA PHE A 28 -10.44 0.42 4.34
C PHE A 28 -10.90 1.89 4.29
N ILE A 29 -10.50 2.69 5.28
CA ILE A 29 -10.85 4.12 5.32
C ILE A 29 -10.20 4.86 4.16
N SER A 30 -8.93 4.60 3.87
CA SER A 30 -8.20 5.26 2.78
C SER A 30 -8.86 4.98 1.44
N SER A 31 -9.11 3.70 1.13
CA SER A 31 -9.79 3.29 -0.10
C SER A 31 -11.21 3.86 -0.19
N GLY A 32 -11.94 3.94 0.93
CA GLY A 32 -13.26 4.56 0.98
C GLY A 32 -13.21 6.06 0.69
N THR A 33 -12.24 6.76 1.28
CA THR A 33 -12.04 8.20 1.07
C THR A 33 -11.65 8.51 -0.36
N GLU A 34 -10.77 7.71 -0.97
CA GLU A 34 -10.41 7.83 -2.39
C GLU A 34 -11.64 7.67 -3.30
N ASN A 35 -12.50 6.69 -3.01
CA ASN A 35 -13.77 6.50 -3.74
C ASN A 35 -14.72 7.70 -3.59
N ASP A 36 -14.87 8.23 -2.38
CA ASP A 36 -15.73 9.39 -2.11
C ASP A 36 -15.21 10.65 -2.82
N VAL A 37 -13.89 10.86 -2.80
CA VAL A 37 -13.23 11.95 -3.55
C VAL A 37 -13.44 11.78 -5.05
N ALA A 38 -13.25 10.57 -5.58
CA ALA A 38 -13.47 10.29 -7.00
C ALA A 38 -14.92 10.53 -7.42
N ALA A 39 -15.89 10.12 -6.61
CA ALA A 39 -17.32 10.32 -6.86
C ALA A 39 -17.69 11.81 -6.85
N LYS A 40 -17.21 12.56 -5.85
CA LYS A 40 -17.40 14.01 -5.75
C LYS A 40 -16.80 14.72 -6.95
N GLU A 41 -15.56 14.40 -7.31
CA GLU A 41 -14.85 15.04 -8.39
C GLU A 41 -15.48 14.76 -9.76
N ARG A 42 -16.03 13.54 -9.94
CA ARG A 42 -16.81 13.19 -11.12
C ARG A 42 -18.08 14.03 -11.23
N ALA A 43 -18.79 14.26 -10.13
CA ALA A 43 -19.98 15.11 -10.11
C ALA A 43 -19.67 16.56 -10.49
N VAL A 44 -18.59 17.13 -9.94
CA VAL A 44 -18.09 18.48 -10.29
C VAL A 44 -17.72 18.54 -11.76
N THR A 45 -16.92 17.58 -12.25
CA THR A 45 -16.47 17.53 -13.65
C THR A 45 -17.65 17.40 -14.62
N LYS A 46 -18.66 16.59 -14.26
CA LYS A 46 -19.88 16.45 -15.05
C LYS A 46 -20.66 17.76 -15.13
N TRP A 47 -20.73 18.50 -14.03
CA TRP A 47 -21.36 19.82 -14.00
C TRP A 47 -20.60 20.81 -14.89
N ASP A 48 -19.27 20.85 -14.82
CA ASP A 48 -18.44 21.72 -15.65
C ASP A 48 -18.55 21.41 -17.15
N VAL A 49 -18.50 20.13 -17.53
CA VAL A 49 -18.64 19.70 -18.93
C VAL A 49 -20.05 20.03 -19.46
N THR A 50 -21.06 19.97 -18.62
CA THR A 50 -22.45 20.24 -19.03
C THR A 50 -22.73 21.75 -19.17
N ASN A 51 -22.23 22.57 -18.25
CA ASN A 51 -22.55 24.00 -18.18
C ASN A 51 -21.51 24.89 -18.88
N HIS A 52 -20.26 24.46 -18.97
CA HIS A 52 -19.14 25.25 -19.48
C HIS A 52 -18.36 24.50 -20.57
N ILE A 53 -19.03 23.96 -21.59
CA ILE A 53 -18.39 23.08 -22.58
C ILE A 53 -17.31 23.75 -23.43
N THR A 54 -17.49 25.01 -23.81
CA THR A 54 -16.56 25.75 -24.69
C THR A 54 -15.13 25.80 -24.13
N PRO A 55 -14.88 26.22 -22.87
CA PRO A 55 -13.54 26.18 -22.31
C PRO A 55 -12.98 24.75 -22.19
N GLN A 56 -13.81 23.73 -21.92
CA GLN A 56 -13.32 22.34 -21.86
C GLN A 56 -12.75 21.86 -23.20
N LEU A 57 -13.40 22.22 -24.31
CA LEU A 57 -12.95 21.84 -25.65
C LEU A 57 -11.67 22.56 -26.05
N MET A 58 -11.49 23.81 -25.62
CA MET A 58 -10.26 24.57 -25.86
C MET A 58 -9.08 24.01 -25.08
N GLU A 59 -9.28 23.63 -23.81
CA GLU A 59 -8.26 22.92 -23.03
C GLU A 59 -7.87 21.59 -23.68
N LEU A 60 -8.85 20.82 -24.17
CA LEU A 60 -8.60 19.53 -24.82
C LEU A 60 -7.84 19.71 -26.14
N LEU A 61 -8.17 20.74 -26.92
CA LEU A 61 -7.46 21.10 -28.15
C LEU A 61 -5.98 21.40 -27.86
N GLN A 62 -5.73 22.29 -26.90
CA GLN A 62 -4.38 22.68 -26.51
C GLN A 62 -3.58 21.49 -26.00
N LYS A 63 -4.21 20.59 -25.22
CA LYS A 63 -3.59 19.36 -24.74
C LYS A 63 -3.13 18.48 -25.89
N TYR A 64 -3.98 18.21 -26.89
CA TYR A 64 -3.60 17.38 -28.02
C TYR A 64 -2.54 18.03 -28.91
N GLN A 65 -2.55 19.35 -29.06
CA GLN A 65 -1.46 20.07 -29.72
C GLN A 65 -0.13 19.93 -28.96
N MET A 66 -0.13 20.02 -27.61
CA MET A 66 1.06 19.79 -26.79
C MET A 66 1.58 18.35 -26.88
N LEU A 67 0.70 17.37 -27.16
CA LEU A 67 1.08 16.00 -27.43
C LEU A 67 1.66 15.79 -28.85
N GLY A 68 1.77 16.86 -29.65
CA GLY A 68 2.38 16.86 -30.99
C GLY A 68 1.40 16.70 -32.14
N MET A 69 0.09 16.78 -31.88
CA MET A 69 -0.94 16.65 -32.92
C MET A 69 -1.07 17.95 -33.73
N SER A 70 -1.33 17.85 -35.04
CA SER A 70 -1.62 19.03 -35.87
C SER A 70 -2.89 19.72 -35.37
N THR A 71 -3.02 21.02 -35.65
CA THR A 71 -4.21 21.80 -35.24
C THR A 71 -5.49 21.23 -35.85
N GLU A 72 -5.42 20.77 -37.10
CA GLU A 72 -6.53 20.19 -37.85
C GLU A 72 -6.98 18.85 -37.27
N ASP A 73 -6.03 17.99 -36.91
CA ASP A 73 -6.30 16.69 -36.30
C ASP A 73 -6.85 16.85 -34.88
N ALA A 74 -6.21 17.70 -34.07
CA ALA A 74 -6.67 17.99 -32.71
C ALA A 74 -8.09 18.57 -32.72
N ALA A 75 -8.39 19.50 -33.63
CA ALA A 75 -9.74 20.06 -33.79
C ALA A 75 -10.76 18.99 -34.18
N THR A 76 -10.37 18.03 -35.02
CA THR A 76 -11.21 16.90 -35.40
C THR A 76 -11.52 15.99 -34.22
N VAL A 77 -10.51 15.64 -33.41
CA VAL A 77 -10.67 14.85 -32.18
C VAL A 77 -11.61 15.55 -31.21
N VAL A 78 -11.34 16.83 -30.90
CA VAL A 78 -12.14 17.64 -29.97
C VAL A 78 -13.60 17.71 -30.40
N ARG A 79 -13.87 17.88 -31.71
CA ARG A 79 -15.22 17.88 -32.27
C ARG A 79 -15.94 16.52 -32.11
N ILE A 80 -15.21 15.41 -32.13
CA ILE A 80 -15.78 14.08 -31.84
C ILE A 80 -16.10 13.98 -30.35
N PHE A 81 -15.17 14.34 -29.46
CA PHE A 81 -15.41 14.35 -28.00
C PHE A 81 -16.58 15.24 -27.59
N ALA A 82 -16.81 16.36 -28.28
CA ALA A 82 -17.95 17.25 -28.03
C ALA A 82 -19.32 16.56 -28.16
N LYS A 83 -19.42 15.46 -28.93
CA LYS A 83 -20.64 14.66 -29.07
C LYS A 83 -20.86 13.70 -27.90
N TYR A 84 -19.80 13.36 -27.16
CA TYR A 84 -19.82 12.33 -26.12
C TYR A 84 -19.35 12.91 -24.78
N LYS A 85 -20.27 13.59 -24.08
CA LYS A 85 -19.97 14.28 -22.82
C LYS A 85 -19.44 13.35 -21.73
N ASP A 86 -19.94 12.12 -21.64
CA ASP A 86 -19.47 11.17 -20.63
C ASP A 86 -18.02 10.74 -20.89
N ILE A 87 -17.64 10.50 -22.15
CA ILE A 87 -16.26 10.21 -22.54
C ILE A 87 -15.34 11.40 -22.22
N LEU A 88 -15.83 12.63 -22.45
CA LEU A 88 -15.09 13.85 -22.10
C LEU A 88 -14.89 14.00 -20.58
N VAL A 89 -15.89 13.64 -19.78
CA VAL A 89 -15.77 13.61 -18.31
C VAL A 89 -14.73 12.59 -17.88
N ASP A 90 -14.79 11.37 -18.40
CA ASP A 90 -13.87 10.29 -18.02
C ASP A 90 -12.42 10.59 -18.48
N GLU A 91 -12.24 11.12 -19.69
CA GLU A 91 -10.93 11.60 -20.19
C GLU A 91 -10.38 12.73 -19.31
N LYS A 92 -11.22 13.67 -18.87
CA LYS A 92 -10.81 14.76 -17.98
C LYS A 92 -10.43 14.24 -16.59
N MET A 93 -11.21 13.30 -16.05
CA MET A 93 -10.91 12.64 -14.77
C MET A 93 -9.55 11.92 -14.82
N MET A 94 -9.32 11.09 -15.84
CA MET A 94 -8.08 10.33 -15.96
C MET A 94 -6.88 11.21 -16.30
N ALA A 95 -6.99 12.03 -17.34
CA ALA A 95 -5.82 12.63 -17.95
C ALA A 95 -5.45 14.01 -17.39
N GLN A 96 -6.38 14.72 -16.73
CA GLN A 96 -6.06 15.97 -16.03
C GLN A 96 -5.93 15.76 -14.52
N LYS A 97 -6.76 14.91 -13.92
CA LYS A 97 -6.82 14.74 -12.46
C LYS A 97 -6.12 13.48 -11.96
N GLY A 98 -5.73 12.55 -12.85
CA GLY A 98 -5.12 11.28 -12.46
C GLY A 98 -6.08 10.36 -11.70
N ILE A 99 -7.38 10.67 -11.70
CA ILE A 99 -8.39 9.91 -10.99
C ILE A 99 -8.99 8.92 -11.98
N LEU A 100 -8.79 7.63 -11.72
CA LEU A 100 -9.48 6.60 -12.47
C LEU A 100 -10.98 6.74 -12.21
N PRO A 101 -11.85 6.53 -13.22
CA PRO A 101 -13.28 6.47 -12.99
C PRO A 101 -13.52 5.46 -11.85
N PRO A 102 -14.41 5.76 -10.89
CA PRO A 102 -14.68 4.82 -9.81
C PRO A 102 -15.12 3.49 -10.43
N GLU A 103 -14.20 2.53 -10.42
CA GLU A 103 -14.45 1.19 -10.93
C GLU A 103 -15.38 0.53 -9.92
N GLU A 104 -16.56 0.06 -10.36
CA GLU A 104 -17.52 -0.60 -9.46
C GLU A 104 -16.93 -1.84 -8.73
N ALA A 105 -15.76 -2.32 -9.18
CA ALA A 105 -15.05 -3.46 -8.62
C ALA A 105 -14.21 -3.15 -7.35
N TYR A 106 -13.84 -1.89 -7.10
CA TYR A 106 -12.99 -1.52 -5.96
C TYR A 106 -13.81 -1.36 -4.67
N LYS A 107 -14.01 -2.48 -3.96
CA LYS A 107 -14.69 -2.48 -2.67
C LYS A 107 -13.69 -2.21 -1.54
N PRO A 108 -13.77 -1.07 -0.81
CA PRO A 108 -12.80 -0.71 0.23
C PRO A 108 -12.59 -1.80 1.29
N TRP A 109 -13.67 -2.53 1.65
CA TRP A 109 -13.59 -3.59 2.66
C TRP A 109 -12.72 -4.77 2.22
N LYS A 110 -12.62 -5.03 0.90
CA LYS A 110 -11.75 -6.09 0.37
C LYS A 110 -10.28 -5.71 0.55
N ASN A 111 -9.92 -4.47 0.24
CA ASN A 111 -8.56 -3.97 0.41
C ASN A 111 -8.15 -4.06 1.89
N GLY A 112 -8.98 -3.55 2.79
CA GLY A 112 -8.73 -3.63 4.23
C GLY A 112 -8.58 -5.07 4.74
N LEU A 113 -9.43 -6.00 4.27
CA LEU A 113 -9.34 -7.41 4.65
C LEU A 113 -8.06 -8.08 4.12
N VAL A 114 -7.68 -7.81 2.87
CA VAL A 114 -6.46 -8.35 2.26
C VAL A 114 -5.23 -7.82 2.99
N THR A 115 -5.20 -6.53 3.30
CA THR A 115 -4.11 -5.89 4.05
C THR A 115 -3.99 -6.45 5.47
N PHE A 116 -5.11 -6.61 6.19
CA PHE A 116 -5.14 -7.30 7.49
C PHE A 116 -4.56 -8.72 7.39
N ALA A 117 -5.09 -9.53 6.47
CA ALA A 117 -4.69 -10.93 6.34
C ALA A 117 -3.21 -11.07 5.95
N ALA A 118 -2.72 -10.23 5.04
CA ALA A 118 -1.32 -10.21 4.64
C ALA A 118 -0.42 -9.81 5.82
N PHE A 119 -0.81 -8.79 6.60
CA PHE A 119 -0.04 -8.35 7.77
C PHE A 119 0.08 -9.45 8.83
N ILE A 120 -1.04 -10.10 9.18
CA ILE A 120 -1.05 -11.22 10.13
C ILE A 120 -0.19 -12.37 9.61
N PHE A 121 -0.34 -12.74 8.33
CA PHE A 121 0.40 -13.85 7.73
C PHE A 121 1.92 -13.62 7.79
N PHE A 122 2.42 -12.50 7.26
CA PHE A 122 3.86 -12.22 7.24
C PHE A 122 4.41 -11.86 8.62
N GLY A 123 3.65 -11.12 9.44
CA GLY A 123 4.07 -10.73 10.78
C GLY A 123 4.05 -11.87 11.81
N SER A 124 3.29 -12.93 11.56
CA SER A 124 3.31 -14.14 12.40
C SER A 124 4.59 -14.96 12.25
N ALA A 125 5.32 -14.82 11.14
CA ALA A 125 6.50 -15.63 10.85
C ALA A 125 7.57 -15.61 11.97
N PRO A 126 8.06 -14.46 12.47
CA PRO A 126 9.00 -14.46 13.60
C PRO A 126 8.44 -15.11 14.87
N LEU A 127 7.13 -14.97 15.14
CA LEU A 127 6.47 -15.56 16.32
C LEU A 127 6.35 -17.08 16.20
N LEU A 128 6.07 -17.58 15.00
CA LEU A 128 6.04 -19.02 14.69
C LEU A 128 7.39 -19.67 14.97
N SER A 129 8.51 -18.96 14.74
CA SER A 129 9.83 -19.47 15.10
C SER A 129 9.93 -19.80 16.59
N PHE A 130 9.38 -18.96 17.48
CA PHE A 130 9.41 -19.24 18.92
C PHE A 130 8.56 -20.47 19.25
N ILE A 131 7.36 -20.60 18.68
CA ILE A 131 6.47 -21.75 18.90
C ILE A 131 7.15 -23.05 18.47
N ILE A 132 7.77 -23.07 17.29
CA ILE A 132 8.41 -24.26 16.73
C ILE A 132 9.64 -24.63 17.55
N LEU A 133 10.45 -23.66 18.01
CA LEU A 133 11.72 -23.95 18.71
C LEU A 133 11.57 -24.24 20.21
N ILE A 134 10.44 -23.88 20.85
CA ILE A 134 10.16 -24.19 22.27
C ILE A 134 10.38 -25.67 22.63
N PRO A 135 9.85 -26.67 21.89
CA PRO A 135 10.03 -28.08 22.25
C PRO A 135 11.41 -28.66 21.94
N PHE A 136 12.23 -28.00 21.10
CA PHE A 136 13.53 -28.55 20.65
C PHE A 136 14.73 -27.96 21.39
N THR A 137 14.59 -26.81 22.05
CA THR A 137 15.72 -26.16 22.71
C THR A 137 15.30 -25.25 23.85
N ASP A 138 16.05 -25.28 24.96
CA ASP A 138 15.86 -24.35 26.08
C ASP A 138 16.68 -23.06 25.94
N SER A 139 17.63 -23.02 24.99
CA SER A 139 18.46 -21.84 24.72
C SER A 139 17.67 -20.69 24.09
N GLU A 140 17.57 -19.58 24.82
CA GLU A 140 16.91 -18.35 24.32
C GLU A 140 17.66 -17.73 23.12
N ILE A 141 18.97 -17.88 23.06
CA ILE A 141 19.80 -17.35 21.96
C ILE A 141 19.43 -18.04 20.64
N ILE A 142 19.24 -19.37 20.66
CA ILE A 142 18.88 -20.14 19.46
C ILE A 142 17.47 -19.73 18.99
N LYS A 143 16.53 -19.53 19.92
CA LYS A 143 15.16 -19.04 19.61
C LYS A 143 15.19 -17.67 18.95
N PHE A 144 15.99 -16.74 19.49
CA PHE A 144 16.16 -15.40 18.93
C PHE A 144 16.76 -15.43 17.52
N VAL A 145 17.84 -16.20 17.30
CA VAL A 145 18.46 -16.35 15.98
C VAL A 145 17.48 -16.96 14.98
N GLY A 146 16.71 -17.98 15.39
CA GLY A 146 15.66 -18.56 14.56
C GLY A 146 14.61 -17.53 14.11
N ALA A 147 14.15 -16.68 15.04
CA ALA A 147 13.20 -15.61 14.75
C ALA A 147 13.78 -14.56 13.77
N CYS A 148 15.06 -14.18 13.94
CA CYS A 148 15.74 -13.29 13.00
C CYS A 148 15.84 -13.88 11.58
N VAL A 149 16.21 -15.17 11.48
CA VAL A 149 16.31 -15.87 10.19
C VAL A 149 14.94 -15.96 9.52
N LEU A 150 13.91 -16.38 10.25
CA LEU A 150 12.57 -16.53 9.69
C LEU A 150 11.95 -15.18 9.31
N SER A 151 12.20 -14.13 10.09
CA SER A 151 11.83 -12.75 9.74
C SER A 151 12.53 -12.29 8.45
N GLY A 152 13.84 -12.53 8.34
CA GLY A 152 14.62 -12.22 7.14
C GLY A 152 14.08 -12.93 5.89
N ILE A 153 13.72 -14.21 6.00
CA ILE A 153 13.09 -14.98 4.91
C ILE A 153 11.74 -14.37 4.53
N SER A 154 10.89 -14.06 5.49
CA SER A 154 9.57 -13.44 5.24
C SER A 154 9.70 -12.08 4.55
N LEU A 155 10.63 -11.23 5.00
CA LEU A 155 10.90 -9.93 4.37
C LEU A 155 11.47 -10.08 2.95
N ALA A 156 12.36 -11.04 2.74
CA ALA A 156 12.89 -11.34 1.41
C ALA A 156 11.77 -11.82 0.46
N LEU A 157 10.92 -12.74 0.90
CA LEU A 157 9.77 -13.23 0.13
C LEU A 157 8.77 -12.10 -0.18
N LEU A 158 8.50 -11.22 0.79
CA LEU A 158 7.65 -10.05 0.58
C LEU A 158 8.26 -9.10 -0.47
N GLY A 159 9.56 -8.83 -0.39
CA GLY A 159 10.27 -8.02 -1.38
C GLY A 159 10.30 -8.65 -2.78
N ILE A 160 10.49 -9.96 -2.89
CA ILE A 160 10.41 -10.70 -4.17
C ILE A 160 9.01 -10.63 -4.76
N THR A 161 7.97 -10.83 -3.93
CA THR A 161 6.57 -10.77 -4.36
C THR A 161 6.23 -9.38 -4.86
N LYS A 162 6.64 -8.34 -4.12
CA LYS A 162 6.53 -6.94 -4.55
C LYS A 162 7.24 -6.71 -5.89
N ALA A 163 8.48 -7.18 -6.05
CA ALA A 163 9.23 -7.02 -7.30
C ALA A 163 8.53 -7.66 -8.49
N LYS A 164 7.95 -8.86 -8.29
CA LYS A 164 7.20 -9.58 -9.33
C LYS A 164 6.00 -8.79 -9.83
N ILE A 165 5.27 -8.15 -8.91
CA ILE A 165 4.06 -7.39 -9.24
C ILE A 165 4.42 -6.08 -9.96
N VAL A 166 5.48 -5.39 -9.51
CA VAL A 166 5.86 -4.07 -10.04
C VAL A 166 6.79 -4.18 -11.27
N GLY A 167 7.30 -5.36 -11.60
CA GLY A 167 8.24 -5.56 -12.70
C GLY A 167 9.65 -5.02 -12.42
N GLN A 168 10.05 -4.97 -11.15
CA GLN A 168 11.37 -4.48 -10.72
C GLN A 168 12.36 -5.63 -10.48
N SER A 169 13.64 -5.29 -10.27
CA SER A 169 14.67 -6.29 -9.94
C SER A 169 14.35 -7.01 -8.61
N TYR A 170 14.24 -8.33 -8.64
CA TYR A 170 13.95 -9.16 -7.47
C TYR A 170 14.94 -8.95 -6.32
N VAL A 171 16.25 -9.00 -6.62
CA VAL A 171 17.31 -8.86 -5.61
C VAL A 171 17.28 -7.48 -4.97
N GLY A 172 17.14 -6.42 -5.76
CA GLY A 172 17.09 -5.05 -5.25
C GLY A 172 15.90 -4.83 -4.32
N SER A 173 14.70 -5.29 -4.69
CA SER A 173 13.51 -5.12 -3.86
C SER A 173 13.58 -5.94 -2.57
N ALA A 174 14.06 -7.20 -2.65
CA ALA A 174 14.28 -8.04 -1.49
C ALA A 174 15.28 -7.41 -0.51
N MET A 175 16.42 -6.90 -1.02
CA MET A 175 17.44 -6.26 -0.20
C MET A 175 16.91 -5.00 0.49
N VAL A 176 16.18 -4.14 -0.23
CA VAL A 176 15.56 -2.95 0.36
C VAL A 176 14.57 -3.31 1.46
N THR A 177 13.70 -4.30 1.23
CA THR A 177 12.72 -4.74 2.23
C THR A 177 13.39 -5.33 3.48
N VAL A 178 14.42 -6.18 3.29
CA VAL A 178 15.18 -6.76 4.41
C VAL A 178 15.94 -5.68 5.19
N LEU A 179 16.59 -4.74 4.50
CA LEU A 179 17.31 -3.64 5.15
C LEU A 179 16.38 -2.74 5.95
N ASN A 180 15.19 -2.42 5.42
CA ASN A 180 14.18 -1.65 6.15
C ASN A 180 13.76 -2.38 7.43
N GLY A 181 13.45 -3.68 7.33
CA GLY A 181 13.14 -4.50 8.50
C GLY A 181 14.29 -4.57 9.51
N ALA A 182 15.53 -4.67 9.06
CA ALA A 182 16.71 -4.69 9.92
C ALA A 182 16.89 -3.35 10.66
N ILE A 183 16.66 -2.22 10.00
CA ILE A 183 16.70 -0.89 10.62
C ILE A 183 15.62 -0.76 11.69
N ALA A 184 14.38 -1.13 11.37
CA ALA A 184 13.26 -1.09 12.32
C ALA A 184 13.50 -1.99 13.53
N ALA A 185 13.95 -3.23 13.31
CA ALA A 185 14.27 -4.18 14.37
C ALA A 185 15.41 -3.67 15.26
N SER A 186 16.46 -3.08 14.67
CA SER A 186 17.58 -2.51 15.41
C SER A 186 17.15 -1.32 16.27
N ALA A 187 16.27 -0.46 15.74
CA ALA A 187 15.70 0.66 16.50
C ALA A 187 14.84 0.16 17.67
N ALA A 188 13.95 -0.81 17.45
CA ALA A 188 13.12 -1.40 18.49
C ALA A 188 13.96 -2.07 19.58
N TYR A 189 14.98 -2.85 19.20
CA TYR A 189 15.90 -3.48 20.14
C TYR A 189 16.71 -2.44 20.94
N GLY A 190 17.22 -1.41 20.28
CA GLY A 190 17.97 -0.32 20.93
C GLY A 190 17.13 0.46 21.93
N LEU A 191 15.87 0.77 21.59
CA LEU A 191 14.92 1.40 22.51
C LEU A 191 14.61 0.48 23.69
N GLY A 192 14.32 -0.81 23.45
CA GLY A 192 14.06 -1.78 24.51
C GLY A 192 15.24 -1.95 25.46
N TRP A 193 16.46 -2.01 24.93
CA TRP A 193 17.69 -2.09 25.71
C TRP A 193 17.92 -0.83 26.55
N THR A 194 17.73 0.35 25.97
CA THR A 194 17.90 1.63 26.66
C THR A 194 16.90 1.79 27.80
N LEU A 195 15.62 1.51 27.52
CA LEU A 195 14.55 1.59 28.52
C LEU A 195 14.80 0.61 29.67
N ARG A 196 15.24 -0.62 29.37
CA ARG A 196 15.58 -1.60 30.41
C ARG A 196 16.71 -1.11 31.31
N ASN A 197 17.75 -0.51 30.73
CA ASN A 197 18.89 -0.02 31.51
C ASN A 197 18.56 1.22 32.36
N VAL A 198 17.61 2.04 31.93
CA VAL A 198 17.20 3.26 32.64
C VAL A 198 16.10 2.99 33.67
N ALA A 199 15.17 2.07 33.38
CA ALA A 199 14.01 1.78 34.23
C ALA A 199 14.27 0.71 35.31
N GLY A 200 15.35 -0.08 35.20
CA GLY A 200 15.73 -1.13 36.17
C GLY A 200 15.28 -2.52 35.78
#